data_AF-A0A6J7IYM0-F1
#
_entry.id   AF-A0A6J7IYM0-F1
#
_cell.length_a   1.000
_cell.length_b   1.000
_cell.length_c   1.000
_cell.angle_alpha   90.00
_cell.angle_beta   90.00
_cell.angle_gamma   90.00
#
_symmetry.space_group_name_H-M   'P 1'
#
loop_
_entity.id
_entity.type
_entity.pdbx_description
1 polymer ?
#
loop_
_entity_poly.entity_id
_entity_poly.type
_entity_poly.pdbx_seq_one_letter_code
_entity_poly.pdbx_strand_id
1 'polypeptide(L)' 'MIEDLLTPEAGFAVAEREVERDEVGGSPRHLADIVLGVVRGGKLFRVGSPEVDAIEATDRLLYIRRVAD' A
#
# COMPACT_ATOMS: atom_id res chain seq x y z
N MET A 1 -0.78 -16.69 11.32
CA MET A 1 0.65 -16.78 10.95
C MET A 1 0.75 -16.28 9.52
N ILE A 2 1.53 -15.22 9.30
CA ILE A 2 1.68 -14.48 8.03
C ILE A 2 3.14 -14.52 7.59
N GLU A 3 3.74 -15.69 7.68
CA GLU A 3 5.19 -15.87 7.50
C GLU A 3 5.55 -16.30 6.06
N ASP A 4 4.56 -16.51 5.18
CA ASP A 4 4.77 -17.16 3.87
C ASP A 4 4.69 -16.25 2.63
N LEU A 5 4.71 -14.92 2.79
CA LEU A 5 4.83 -13.98 1.66
C LEU A 5 6.22 -13.35 1.53
N LEU A 6 7.20 -13.85 2.29
CA LEU A 6 8.57 -13.36 2.33
C LEU A 6 9.58 -14.44 1.91
N THR A 7 9.21 -15.34 0.99
CA THR A 7 10.20 -16.20 0.35
C THR A 7 11.07 -15.34 -0.56
N PRO A 8 12.40 -15.25 -0.33
CA PRO A 8 13.30 -14.39 -1.10
C PRO A 8 13.32 -14.70 -2.62
N GLU A 9 12.80 -15.85 -3.02
CA GLU A 9 12.90 -16.42 -4.36
C GLU A 9 11.77 -15.96 -5.32
N ALA A 10 10.77 -15.22 -4.83
CA ALA A 10 9.54 -14.93 -5.61
C ALA A 10 9.52 -13.58 -6.35
N GLY A 11 10.56 -12.74 -6.24
CA GLY A 11 10.67 -11.49 -7.01
C GLY A 11 9.71 -10.36 -6.62
N PHE A 12 8.85 -10.56 -5.60
CA PHE A 12 7.93 -9.55 -5.07
C PHE A 12 8.00 -9.50 -3.54
N ALA A 13 7.93 -8.29 -2.99
CA ALA A 13 7.90 -8.04 -1.55
C ALA A 13 6.83 -7.01 -1.19
N VAL A 14 6.33 -7.10 0.05
CA VAL A 14 5.44 -6.08 0.61
C VAL A 14 6.30 -4.95 1.19
N ALA A 15 5.95 -3.71 0.86
CA ALA A 15 6.61 -2.52 1.35
C ALA A 15 5.58 -1.46 1.75
N GLU A 16 6.03 -0.49 2.53
CA GLU A 16 5.27 0.69 2.92
C GLU A 16 5.99 1.94 2.41
N ARG A 17 5.24 2.84 1.77
CA ARG A 17 5.77 4.15 1.33
C ARG A 17 4.86 5.29 1.71
N GLU A 18 5.41 6.50 1.75
CA GLU A 18 4.61 7.72 1.86
C GLU A 18 3.83 7.96 0.55
N VAL A 19 2.72 8.69 0.69
CA VAL A 19 1.89 9.13 -0.41
C VAL A 19 2.57 10.25 -1.20
N GLU A 20 2.50 10.17 -2.52
CA GLU A 20 2.97 11.23 -3.41
C GLU A 20 1.89 12.31 -3.58
N ARG A 21 2.31 13.55 -3.89
CA ARG A 21 1.39 14.70 -3.89
C ARG A 21 0.25 14.61 -4.89
N ASP A 22 0.48 13.95 -6.02
CA ASP A 22 -0.48 13.73 -7.09
C ASP A 22 -1.46 12.58 -6.80
N GLU A 23 -1.18 11.75 -5.79
CA GLU A 23 -2.06 10.67 -5.33
C GLU A 23 -3.12 11.15 -4.32
N VAL A 24 -2.86 12.29 -3.65
CA VAL A 24 -3.75 12.86 -2.62
C VAL A 24 -5.11 13.22 -3.22
N GLY A 25 -6.18 12.79 -2.54
CA GLY A 25 -7.56 12.95 -3.00
C GLY A 25 -7.99 11.93 -4.06
N GLY A 26 -7.06 11.12 -4.56
CA GLY A 26 -7.35 10.00 -5.45
C GLY A 26 -7.86 8.76 -4.71
N SER A 27 -8.48 7.85 -5.47
CA SER A 27 -8.83 6.53 -4.94
C SER A 27 -7.59 5.63 -4.94
N PRO A 28 -7.29 4.91 -3.84
CA PRO A 28 -6.16 3.99 -3.78
C PRO A 28 -6.28 2.81 -4.78
N ARG A 29 -7.45 2.61 -5.37
CA ARG A 29 -7.69 1.60 -6.43
C ARG A 29 -7.10 1.98 -7.79
N HIS A 30 -6.72 3.25 -8.00
CA HIS A 30 -6.27 3.77 -9.28
C HIS A 30 -4.75 4.03 -9.34
N LEU A 31 -4.00 3.60 -8.32
CA LEU A 31 -2.55 3.77 -8.29
C LEU A 31 -1.83 2.78 -9.22
N ALA A 32 -0.64 3.17 -9.69
CA ALA A 32 0.16 2.36 -10.60
C ALA A 32 0.73 1.10 -9.91
N ASP A 33 1.00 1.18 -8.61
CA ASP A 33 1.43 0.06 -7.78
C ASP A 33 0.24 -0.81 -7.34
N ILE A 34 0.49 -2.11 -7.10
CA ILE A 34 -0.50 -2.98 -6.47
C ILE A 34 -0.58 -2.62 -4.98
N VAL A 35 -1.49 -1.70 -4.64
CA VAL A 35 -1.74 -1.28 -3.25
C VAL A 35 -2.68 -2.25 -2.55
N LEU A 36 -2.24 -2.75 -1.39
CA LEU A 36 -2.97 -3.67 -0.52
C LEU A 36 -3.81 -2.93 0.51
N GLY A 37 -3.34 -1.77 0.97
CA GLY A 37 -4.02 -0.97 1.98
C GLY A 37 -3.35 0.36 2.26
N VAL A 38 -4.01 1.14 3.10
CA VAL A 38 -3.59 2.46 3.56
C VAL A 38 -3.39 2.42 5.07
N VAL A 39 -2.25 2.90 5.55
CA VAL A 39 -1.92 3.05 6.97
C VAL A 39 -2.15 4.51 7.35
N ARG A 40 -3.15 4.74 8.21
CA ARG A 40 -3.53 6.08 8.69
C ARG A 40 -3.51 6.10 10.21
N GLY A 41 -2.72 7.01 10.80
CA GLY A 41 -2.55 7.08 12.25
C GLY A 41 -2.07 5.78 12.88
N GLY A 42 -1.25 5.00 12.16
CA GLY A 42 -0.75 3.69 12.60
C GLY A 42 -1.75 2.53 12.47
N LYS A 43 -2.95 2.76 11.93
CA LYS A 43 -3.94 1.71 11.67
C LYS A 43 -3.99 1.37 10.19
N LEU A 44 -3.95 0.07 9.86
CA LEU A 44 -4.09 -0.42 8.49
C LEU A 44 -5.56 -0.56 8.10
N PHE A 45 -5.92 0.03 6.96
CA PHE A 45 -7.19 -0.10 6.29
C PHE A 45 -6.98 -0.79 4.94
N ARG A 46 -7.78 -1.81 4.62
CA ARG A 46 -7.67 -2.50 3.33
C ARG A 46 -8.21 -1.64 2.20
N VAL A 47 -7.67 -1.78 1.00
CA VAL A 47 -8.23 -1.09 -0.17
C VAL A 47 -9.71 -1.44 -0.33
N GLY A 48 -10.54 -0.41 -0.49
CA GLY A 48 -11.98 -0.55 -0.62
C GLY A 48 -12.75 -0.61 0.69
N SER A 49 -12.08 -0.46 1.85
CA SER A 49 -12.75 -0.14 3.10
C SER A 49 -13.43 1.23 2.99
N PRO A 50 -14.68 1.40 3.46
CA PRO A 50 -15.38 2.69 3.40
C PRO A 50 -14.67 3.79 4.20
N GLU A 51 -13.83 3.43 5.16
CA GLU A 51 -13.00 4.36 5.94
C GLU A 51 -11.89 5.03 5.11
N VAL A 52 -11.57 4.51 3.92
CA VAL A 52 -10.55 5.05 3.02
C VAL A 52 -11.10 5.12 1.60
N ASP A 53 -11.99 6.08 1.38
CA ASP A 53 -12.53 6.42 0.06
C ASP A 53 -11.56 7.29 -0.75
N ALA A 54 -10.75 8.10 -0.04
CA ALA A 54 -9.70 8.96 -0.62
C ALA A 54 -8.40 8.90 0.19
N ILE A 55 -7.29 9.05 -0.53
CA ILE A 55 -5.94 9.13 0.06
C ILE A 55 -5.70 10.51 0.67
N GLU A 56 -5.11 10.56 1.85
CA GLU A 56 -4.67 11.78 2.55
C GLU A 56 -3.15 11.92 2.55
N ALA A 57 -2.63 13.15 2.67
CA ALA A 57 -1.20 13.43 2.63
C ALA A 57 -0.40 12.80 3.80
N THR A 58 -1.07 12.47 4.90
CA THR A 58 -0.46 11.80 6.07
C THR A 58 -0.52 10.29 5.99
N ASP A 59 -1.14 9.74 4.94
CA ASP A 59 -1.24 8.31 4.76
C ASP A 59 0.08 7.70 4.31
N ARG A 60 0.20 6.41 4.59
CA ARG A 60 1.24 5.55 4.00
C ARG A 60 0.56 4.41 3.26
N LEU A 61 1.12 4.02 2.13
CA LEU A 61 0.57 2.99 1.26
C LEU A 61 1.32 1.68 1.50
N LEU A 62 0.58 0.63 1.84
CA LEU A 62 1.09 -0.72 1.86
C LEU A 62 0.92 -1.31 0.45
N TYR A 63 2.00 -1.62 -0.23
CA TYR A 63 1.99 -2.04 -1.63
C TYR A 63 2.94 -3.19 -1.89
N ILE A 64 2.72 -3.88 -3.00
CA ILE A 64 3.64 -4.90 -3.51
C ILE A 64 4.63 -4.22 -4.45
N ARG A 65 5.92 -4.38 -4.17
CA ARG A 65 7.01 -3.97 -5.06
C ARG A 65 7.75 -5.19 -5.60
N ARG A 66 8.35 -5.05 -6.79
CA ARG A 66 9.34 -6.02 -7.27
C ARG A 66 10.63 -5.87 -6.46
N VAL A 67 11.23 -6.99 -6.09
CA VAL A 67 12.60 -7.02 -5.57
C VAL A 67 13.49 -7.19 -6.79
N ALA A 68 14.22 -6.13 -7.17
CA ALA A 68 15.30 -6.28 -8.13
C ALA A 68 16.51 -6.86 -7.38
N ASP A 69 17.13 -7.90 -7.96
CA ASP A 69 18.37 -8.50 -7.46
C ASP A 69 19.53 -7.49 -7.36
#